data_AF-A0A665U737-F1
#
_entry.id   AF-A0A665U737-F1
#
_cell.length_a   1.000
_cell.length_b   1.000
_cell.length_c   1.000
_cell.angle_alpha   90.00
_cell.angle_beta   90.00
_cell.angle_gamma   90.00
#
_symmetry.space_group_name_H-M   'P 1'
#
loop_
_entity.id
_entity.type
_entity.pdbx_description
1 polymer ?
#
loop_
_entity_poly.entity_id
_entity_poly.type
_entity_poly.pdbx_seq_one_letter_code
_entity_poly.pdbx_strand_id
1 'polypeptide(L)'
;MLFSLGDFSGLDHNHGGQYGAFEELIESFVRTLRDCKISPYVVLDGGTDPSDKKLETVTQRILRRIRKAHQAAVEGKNENILPPLTTMVFKQSLARLEVPVAQCFGEADQEIAALANKLGCPVLSDDSDFFIFDLSAGLLPIKHFSWTEVTQRGSQRYIPCRSYRTSSFSICFSISCKMLPTLAVLAGNDYVKLHRMGTPISWGEFTPAGSETWRSLEGLLCWLKDFQEPGDALQAAVGLMEGLSPQKKAEVLESLFQGMEEYRLPPSSLHVFFTKGTARLTRDVLDVLQMQRMSLSIHVEHKDTPSANLTSRPLRQVMYGLLLGGGSPLVVQERDRVGLQLTSTPVQPAALPERRQVLLEALKVDEASLNCLWDHLRLLVAVTCFWLQNAKPTPDEKLLKALLLGLNLRADRNICSRPKLDLMEAHAFNQWQACMKDAIQLNQLLGCPLAEPQLAGLYEGPVVHELVHRMKTTGRLKAILKSDSSSQRQYRTLLTAVHRIQSQRMSKKKDPGADPKSLRRQRPLDDLTVNLQQLFLHDDEAAAEVKSAITAQEDLLLVEHLSVPTRYRTKDRVNRSKNPELVRKQEARGWHIL
;
A
#
# COMPACT_ATOMS: atom_id res chain seq x y z
N MET A 1 10.49 1.43 5.24
CA MET A 1 10.52 2.77 5.91
C MET A 1 9.68 2.82 7.20
N LEU A 2 8.36 2.57 7.19
CA LEU A 2 7.50 2.76 8.38
C LEU A 2 7.97 2.04 9.66
N PHE A 3 8.40 0.77 9.55
CA PHE A 3 8.95 0.01 10.68
C PHE A 3 10.44 0.29 10.95
N SER A 4 11.12 0.95 10.02
CA SER A 4 12.57 1.16 10.06
C SER A 4 12.96 2.47 10.74
N LEU A 5 12.00 3.36 11.01
CA LEU A 5 12.20 4.48 11.92
C LEU A 5 12.28 3.90 13.34
N GLY A 6 13.46 3.83 13.93
CA GLY A 6 13.73 3.10 15.20
C GLY A 6 12.71 3.31 16.32
N ASP A 7 12.17 4.51 16.47
CA ASP A 7 11.17 4.84 17.48
C ASP A 7 9.76 4.28 17.19
N PHE A 8 9.46 3.91 15.93
CA PHE A 8 8.20 3.24 15.57
C PHE A 8 8.06 1.90 16.31
N SER A 9 9.17 1.22 16.60
CA SER A 9 9.17 -0.02 17.40
C SER A 9 8.75 0.21 18.86
N GLY A 10 8.90 1.43 19.37
CA GLY A 10 8.54 1.81 20.74
C GLY A 10 7.05 2.11 20.93
N LEU A 11 6.31 2.32 19.83
CA LEU A 11 4.88 2.63 19.84
C LEU A 11 4.04 1.38 20.11
N ASP A 12 2.88 1.59 20.77
CA ASP A 12 1.93 0.52 21.02
C ASP A 12 1.15 0.17 19.75
N HIS A 13 1.36 -1.05 19.26
CA HIS A 13 0.65 -1.62 18.11
C HIS A 13 -0.53 -2.50 18.51
N ASN A 14 -0.52 -3.04 19.72
CA ASN A 14 -1.44 -4.08 20.16
C ASN A 14 -2.83 -3.52 20.50
N HIS A 15 -2.89 -2.28 20.98
CA HIS A 15 -4.12 -1.57 21.30
C HIS A 15 -4.67 -0.77 20.11
N GLY A 16 -4.23 -1.07 18.88
CA GLY A 16 -4.75 -0.43 17.68
C GLY A 16 -4.05 0.88 17.31
N GLY A 17 -2.88 1.18 17.89
CA GLY A 17 -2.00 2.27 17.46
C GLY A 17 -1.95 3.49 18.36
N GLN A 18 -0.84 4.23 18.28
CA GLN A 18 -0.64 5.55 18.87
C GLN A 18 -0.36 6.57 17.75
N TYR A 19 -1.43 7.02 17.09
CA TYR A 19 -1.29 7.77 15.84
C TYR A 19 -0.74 9.18 16.04
N GLY A 20 -0.99 9.83 17.18
CA GLY A 20 -0.43 11.13 17.52
C GLY A 20 1.08 11.05 17.73
N ALA A 21 1.55 10.07 18.51
CA ALA A 21 2.98 9.83 18.70
C ALA A 21 3.68 9.43 17.38
N PHE A 22 2.97 8.70 16.50
CA PHE A 22 3.47 8.39 15.17
C PHE A 22 3.58 9.63 14.27
N GLU A 23 2.59 10.53 14.31
CA GLU A 23 2.67 11.82 13.61
C GLU A 23 3.86 12.65 14.12
N GLU A 24 4.06 12.77 15.44
CA GLU A 24 5.21 13.47 16.02
C GLU A 24 6.55 12.88 15.57
N LEU A 25 6.63 11.54 15.43
CA LEU A 25 7.81 10.86 14.92
C LEU A 25 8.11 11.25 13.47
N ILE A 26 7.08 11.28 12.60
CA ILE A 26 7.22 11.72 11.20
C ILE A 26 7.67 13.18 11.16
N GLU A 27 7.07 14.06 11.96
CA GLU A 27 7.46 15.47 12.03
C GLU A 27 8.92 15.64 12.46
N SER A 28 9.35 14.89 13.48
CA SER A 28 10.72 14.91 13.95
C SER A 28 11.69 14.47 12.86
N PHE A 29 11.39 13.36 12.19
CA PHE A 29 12.20 12.85 11.08
C PHE A 29 12.34 13.88 9.95
N VAL A 30 11.22 14.44 9.47
CA VAL A 30 11.23 15.45 8.39
C VAL A 30 11.94 16.73 8.83
N ARG A 31 11.75 17.17 10.07
CA ARG A 31 12.46 18.33 10.63
C ARG A 31 13.97 18.11 10.64
N THR A 32 14.42 16.94 11.08
CA THR A 32 15.84 16.59 11.07
C THR A 32 16.44 16.59 9.66
N LEU A 33 15.72 16.05 8.66
CA LEU A 33 16.15 16.12 7.26
C LEU A 33 16.32 17.58 6.80
N ARG A 34 15.34 18.44 7.09
CA ARG A 34 15.37 19.87 6.73
C ARG A 34 16.50 20.64 7.41
N ASP A 35 16.71 20.38 8.69
CA ASP A 35 17.82 20.95 9.47
C ASP A 35 19.19 20.59 8.86
N CYS A 36 19.28 19.41 8.24
CA CYS A 36 20.46 18.93 7.50
C CYS A 36 20.43 19.31 6.01
N LYS A 37 19.48 20.15 5.58
CA LYS A 37 19.28 20.59 4.19
C LYS A 37 19.03 19.45 3.20
N ILE A 38 18.35 18.40 3.65
CA ILE A 38 17.95 17.25 2.84
C ILE A 38 16.47 17.41 2.46
N SER A 39 16.18 17.32 1.16
CA SER A 39 14.82 17.31 0.61
C SER A 39 14.41 15.88 0.26
N PRO A 40 13.49 15.26 1.02
CA PRO A 40 13.03 13.90 0.73
C PRO A 40 11.98 13.87 -0.38
N TYR A 41 12.05 12.84 -1.21
CA TYR A 41 10.98 12.40 -2.11
C TYR A 41 10.50 11.03 -1.65
N VAL A 42 9.19 10.87 -1.45
CA VAL A 42 8.61 9.61 -0.97
C VAL A 42 7.85 8.95 -2.11
N VAL A 43 8.19 7.71 -2.41
CA VAL A 43 7.45 6.88 -3.39
C VAL A 43 6.84 5.70 -2.65
N LEU A 44 5.59 5.39 -2.97
CA LEU A 44 4.81 4.32 -2.34
C LEU A 44 4.44 3.26 -3.38
N ASP A 45 4.45 1.99 -2.95
CA ASP A 45 3.99 0.85 -3.75
C ASP A 45 2.52 0.95 -4.11
N GLY A 46 2.23 0.74 -5.39
CA GLY A 46 0.91 0.69 -5.99
C GLY A 46 0.18 -0.64 -5.82
N GLY A 47 -0.61 -0.96 -6.84
CA GLY A 47 -1.27 -2.24 -7.00
C GLY A 47 -0.29 -3.40 -7.08
N THR A 48 -0.81 -4.58 -6.81
CA THR A 48 -0.09 -5.84 -6.91
C THR A 48 0.01 -6.23 -8.38
N ASP A 49 1.17 -6.75 -8.77
CA ASP A 49 1.41 -7.24 -10.11
C ASP A 49 0.36 -8.30 -10.54
N PRO A 50 -0.28 -8.15 -11.72
CA PRO A 50 -1.37 -9.01 -12.18
C PRO A 50 -0.89 -10.38 -12.71
N SER A 51 0.41 -10.56 -12.98
CA SER A 51 0.97 -11.84 -13.46
C SER A 51 0.99 -12.92 -12.38
N ASP A 52 0.61 -12.57 -11.14
CA ASP A 52 0.62 -13.45 -9.98
C ASP A 52 2.01 -14.02 -9.62
N LYS A 53 3.10 -13.55 -10.25
CA LYS A 53 4.47 -14.00 -10.00
C LYS A 53 4.87 -13.91 -8.52
N LYS A 54 4.42 -12.87 -7.81
CA LYS A 54 4.64 -12.68 -6.35
C LYS A 54 3.47 -13.15 -5.47
N LEU A 55 2.38 -13.67 -6.03
CA LEU A 55 1.16 -13.99 -5.29
C LEU A 55 1.43 -14.91 -4.10
N GLU A 56 2.27 -15.93 -4.30
CA GLU A 56 2.62 -16.87 -3.24
C GLU A 56 3.44 -16.22 -2.13
N THR A 57 4.45 -15.42 -2.48
CA THR A 57 5.28 -14.70 -1.50
C THR A 57 4.41 -13.76 -0.67
N VAL A 58 3.50 -13.02 -1.33
CA VAL A 58 2.49 -12.18 -0.68
C VAL A 58 1.59 -13.01 0.25
N THR A 59 1.12 -14.18 -0.22
CA THR A 59 0.28 -15.10 0.57
C THR A 59 0.99 -15.58 1.83
N GLN A 60 2.26 -16.00 1.73
CA GLN A 60 3.05 -16.43 2.87
C GLN A 60 3.33 -15.28 3.85
N ARG A 61 3.61 -14.07 3.34
CA ARG A 61 3.76 -12.85 4.16
C ARG A 61 2.46 -12.55 4.93
N ILE A 62 1.29 -12.68 4.30
CA ILE A 62 -0.02 -12.50 4.97
C ILE A 62 -0.25 -13.58 6.02
N LEU A 63 -0.01 -14.86 5.72
CA LEU A 63 -0.16 -15.96 6.68
C LEU A 63 0.75 -15.77 7.90
N ARG A 64 2.00 -15.34 7.68
CA ARG A 64 2.92 -14.99 8.78
C ARG A 64 2.37 -13.86 9.64
N ARG A 65 1.80 -12.82 9.02
CA ARG A 65 1.16 -11.70 9.73
C ARG A 65 -0.07 -12.15 10.54
N ILE A 66 -0.91 -13.04 10.01
CA ILE A 66 -2.05 -13.61 10.73
C ILE A 66 -1.58 -14.33 12.01
N ARG A 67 -0.56 -15.18 11.90
CA ARG A 67 0.01 -15.91 13.06
C ARG A 67 0.60 -14.96 14.09
N LYS A 68 1.38 -13.97 13.65
CA LYS A 68 1.95 -12.93 14.50
C LYS A 68 0.88 -12.09 15.21
N ALA A 69 -0.19 -11.73 14.51
CA ALA A 69 -1.28 -10.97 15.10
C ALA A 69 -2.03 -11.75 16.18
N HIS A 70 -2.25 -13.05 15.95
CA HIS A 70 -2.76 -13.94 16.99
C HIS A 70 -1.81 -14.07 18.18
N GLN A 71 -0.51 -14.20 17.93
CA GLN A 71 0.50 -14.27 18.98
C GLN A 71 0.55 -12.97 19.82
N ALA A 72 0.52 -11.81 19.18
CA ALA A 72 0.42 -10.52 19.86
C ALA A 72 -0.82 -10.41 20.74
N ALA A 73 -1.96 -10.93 20.26
CA ALA A 73 -3.20 -10.95 21.02
C ALA A 73 -3.12 -11.86 22.26
N VAL A 74 -2.52 -13.06 22.14
CA VAL A 74 -2.45 -14.04 23.25
C VAL A 74 -1.35 -13.72 24.25
N GLU A 75 -0.16 -13.37 23.76
CA GLU A 75 1.04 -13.18 24.59
C GLU A 75 1.21 -11.73 25.05
N GLY A 76 0.51 -10.78 24.43
CA GLY A 76 0.67 -9.35 24.70
C GLY A 76 1.99 -8.74 24.20
N LYS A 77 2.80 -9.51 23.46
CA LYS A 77 4.06 -9.04 22.87
C LYS A 77 3.83 -8.19 21.63
N ASN A 78 4.72 -7.23 21.37
CA ASN A 78 4.69 -6.46 20.13
C ASN A 78 5.26 -7.30 18.99
N GLU A 79 4.40 -7.73 18.06
CA GLU A 79 4.80 -8.53 16.88
C GLU A 79 4.95 -7.70 15.60
N ASN A 80 5.02 -6.37 15.72
CA ASN A 80 5.10 -5.42 14.61
C ASN A 80 3.91 -5.54 13.64
N ILE A 81 2.70 -5.67 14.18
CA ILE A 81 1.46 -5.61 13.40
C ILE A 81 1.07 -4.16 13.20
N LEU A 82 1.08 -3.70 11.96
CA LEU A 82 0.79 -2.30 11.63
C LEU A 82 -0.67 -1.94 11.99
N PRO A 83 -0.91 -0.89 12.79
CA PRO A 83 -2.26 -0.42 13.06
C PRO A 83 -3.01 0.06 11.81
N PRO A 84 -4.35 -0.06 11.73
CA PRO A 84 -5.10 0.07 10.47
C PRO A 84 -5.00 1.43 9.77
N LEU A 85 -4.90 2.53 10.53
CA LEU A 85 -4.89 3.88 9.97
C LEU A 85 -3.46 4.38 9.70
N THR A 86 -2.43 3.60 9.99
CA THR A 86 -1.02 4.06 9.96
C THR A 86 -0.61 4.62 8.60
N THR A 87 -0.93 3.93 7.50
CA THR A 87 -0.60 4.40 6.15
C THR A 87 -1.32 5.72 5.80
N MET A 88 -2.55 5.90 6.29
CA MET A 88 -3.33 7.11 6.05
C MET A 88 -2.81 8.29 6.88
N VAL A 89 -2.46 8.04 8.15
CA VAL A 89 -1.77 9.01 9.02
C VAL A 89 -0.45 9.44 8.37
N PHE A 90 0.36 8.48 7.91
CA PHE A 90 1.62 8.77 7.23
C PHE A 90 1.43 9.70 6.02
N LYS A 91 0.49 9.37 5.12
CA LYS A 91 0.16 10.20 3.95
C LYS A 91 -0.33 11.60 4.36
N GLN A 92 -1.24 11.69 5.33
CA GLN A 92 -1.79 12.97 5.79
C GLN A 92 -0.72 13.85 6.46
N SER A 93 0.17 13.26 7.27
CA SER A 93 1.27 13.98 7.90
C SER A 93 2.31 14.46 6.88
N LEU A 94 2.68 13.64 5.89
CA LEU A 94 3.59 14.08 4.82
C LEU A 94 3.00 15.20 3.96
N ALA A 95 1.71 15.11 3.62
CA ALA A 95 1.01 16.16 2.87
C ALA A 95 0.98 17.48 3.66
N ARG A 96 0.66 17.44 4.96
CA ARG A 96 0.69 18.61 5.84
C ARG A 96 2.09 19.20 6.00
N LEU A 97 3.10 18.34 6.01
CA LEU A 97 4.50 18.75 6.05
C LEU A 97 5.02 19.22 4.69
N GLU A 98 4.23 19.18 3.62
CA GLU A 98 4.66 19.54 2.26
C GLU A 98 5.85 18.68 1.76
N VAL A 99 5.89 17.41 2.13
CA VAL A 99 6.83 16.44 1.57
C VAL A 99 6.24 15.88 0.27
N PRO A 100 6.96 15.94 -0.86
CA PRO A 100 6.49 15.35 -2.11
C PRO A 100 6.33 13.83 -1.97
N VAL A 101 5.13 13.33 -2.28
CA VAL A 101 4.79 11.90 -2.29
C VAL A 101 4.35 11.52 -3.69
N ALA A 102 4.72 10.34 -4.18
CA ALA A 102 4.11 9.72 -5.36
C ALA A 102 3.68 8.28 -5.03
N GLN A 103 2.64 7.82 -5.71
CA GLN A 103 2.08 6.48 -5.54
C GLN A 103 2.19 5.77 -6.89
N CYS A 104 2.93 4.66 -6.94
CA CYS A 104 3.10 3.89 -8.17
C CYS A 104 1.79 3.20 -8.57
N PHE A 105 1.70 2.76 -9.83
CA PHE A 105 0.64 1.87 -10.30
C PHE A 105 0.90 0.41 -9.90
N GLY A 106 2.17 -0.02 -10.00
CA GLY A 106 2.65 -1.31 -9.54
C GLY A 106 3.69 -1.15 -8.43
N GLU A 107 4.73 -1.98 -8.46
CA GLU A 107 5.82 -1.93 -7.50
C GLU A 107 6.66 -0.65 -7.63
N ALA A 108 7.16 -0.14 -6.51
CA ALA A 108 7.90 1.12 -6.50
C ALA A 108 9.38 0.98 -6.81
N ASP A 109 9.97 -0.22 -6.71
CA ASP A 109 11.43 -0.37 -6.66
C ASP A 109 12.15 0.14 -7.92
N GLN A 110 11.70 -0.28 -9.10
CA GLN A 110 12.23 0.19 -10.39
C GLN A 110 12.04 1.70 -10.58
N GLU A 111 10.86 2.22 -10.24
CA GLU A 111 10.55 3.65 -10.38
C GLU A 111 11.35 4.51 -9.39
N ILE A 112 11.57 4.02 -8.16
CA ILE A 112 12.44 4.67 -7.17
C ILE A 112 13.86 4.74 -7.71
N ALA A 113 14.40 3.63 -8.23
CA ALA A 113 15.74 3.58 -8.75
C ALA A 113 15.93 4.47 -10.00
N ALA A 114 14.97 4.44 -10.93
CA ALA A 114 14.98 5.30 -12.11
C ALA A 114 14.86 6.79 -11.75
N LEU A 115 13.98 7.14 -10.80
CA LEU A 115 13.82 8.51 -10.32
C LEU A 115 15.08 9.01 -9.61
N ALA A 116 15.68 8.19 -8.76
CA ALA A 116 16.90 8.50 -8.03
C ALA A 116 18.06 8.84 -8.99
N ASN A 117 18.22 8.05 -10.06
CA ASN A 117 19.19 8.33 -11.12
C ASN A 117 18.89 9.61 -11.87
N LYS A 118 17.61 9.86 -12.21
CA LYS A 118 17.19 11.09 -12.90
C LYS A 118 17.43 12.35 -12.08
N LEU A 119 17.21 12.28 -10.76
CA LEU A 119 17.41 13.40 -9.83
C LEU A 119 18.86 13.50 -9.31
N GLY A 120 19.69 12.48 -9.56
CA GLY A 120 21.06 12.41 -9.04
C GLY A 120 21.11 12.29 -7.51
N CYS A 121 20.11 11.66 -6.88
CA CYS A 121 20.02 11.55 -5.42
C CYS A 121 20.10 10.08 -4.94
N PRO A 122 20.59 9.83 -3.71
CA PRO A 122 20.67 8.46 -3.20
C PRO A 122 19.30 7.91 -2.82
N VAL A 123 19.15 6.58 -2.87
CA VAL A 123 17.96 5.88 -2.36
C VAL A 123 18.12 5.63 -0.87
N LEU A 124 17.08 5.87 -0.07
CA LEU A 124 17.05 5.52 1.36
C LEU A 124 16.10 4.33 1.56
N SER A 125 16.65 3.11 1.65
CA SER A 125 15.86 1.87 1.79
C SER A 125 16.66 0.76 2.49
N ASP A 126 15.97 -0.18 3.12
CA ASP A 126 16.56 -1.45 3.58
C ASP A 126 16.19 -2.62 2.64
N ASP A 127 15.49 -2.36 1.53
CA ASP A 127 15.19 -3.40 0.55
C ASP A 127 16.46 -3.87 -0.15
N SER A 128 16.63 -5.20 -0.24
CA SER A 128 17.80 -5.82 -0.84
C SER A 128 17.91 -5.55 -2.33
N ASP A 129 16.79 -5.31 -3.03
CA ASP A 129 16.80 -5.06 -4.47
C ASP A 129 17.59 -3.78 -4.83
N PHE A 130 17.66 -2.79 -3.93
CA PHE A 130 18.47 -1.58 -4.13
C PHE A 130 19.98 -1.77 -4.01
N PHE A 131 20.45 -2.93 -3.54
CA PHE A 131 21.88 -3.29 -3.65
C PHE A 131 22.24 -3.76 -5.07
N ILE A 132 21.24 -4.13 -5.87
CA ILE A 132 21.43 -4.70 -7.21
C ILE A 132 21.24 -3.63 -8.29
N PHE A 133 20.28 -2.72 -8.12
CA PHE A 133 20.07 -1.61 -9.05
C PHE A 133 21.33 -0.76 -9.21
N ASP A 134 21.59 -0.32 -10.45
CA ASP A 134 22.70 0.58 -10.75
C ASP A 134 22.35 2.03 -10.38
N LEU A 135 22.51 2.34 -9.10
CA LEU A 135 22.20 3.65 -8.52
C LEU A 135 23.40 4.59 -8.57
N SER A 136 23.30 5.67 -9.35
CA SER A 136 24.38 6.65 -9.59
C SER A 136 24.87 7.33 -8.31
N ALA A 137 23.95 7.69 -7.41
CA ALA A 137 24.27 8.30 -6.12
C ALA A 137 24.41 7.27 -4.97
N GLY A 138 24.10 6.00 -5.24
CA GLY A 138 24.16 4.90 -4.29
C GLY A 138 22.92 4.73 -3.40
N LEU A 139 23.01 3.74 -2.51
CA LEU A 139 22.01 3.38 -1.51
C LEU A 139 22.47 3.80 -0.12
N LEU A 140 21.55 4.33 0.67
CA LEU A 140 21.68 4.58 2.10
C LEU A 140 20.78 3.56 2.83
N PRO A 141 21.35 2.50 3.44
CA PRO A 141 20.56 1.58 4.25
C PRO A 141 19.94 2.28 5.44
N ILE A 142 18.61 2.18 5.60
CA ILE A 142 17.88 2.89 6.68
C ILE A 142 18.42 2.48 8.06
N LYS A 143 18.75 1.20 8.24
CA LYS A 143 19.37 0.69 9.49
C LYS A 143 20.66 1.40 9.91
N HIS A 144 21.33 2.08 8.98
CA HIS A 144 22.55 2.83 9.23
C HIS A 144 22.35 4.34 9.14
N PHE A 145 21.14 4.82 8.88
CA PHE A 145 20.82 6.24 8.77
C PHE A 145 20.44 6.78 10.15
N SER A 146 21.45 7.22 10.93
CA SER A 146 21.31 7.64 12.33
C SER A 146 20.69 9.04 12.47
N TRP A 147 19.45 9.20 12.00
CA TRP A 147 18.76 10.48 11.97
C TRP A 147 18.46 11.07 13.37
N THR A 148 18.53 10.28 14.43
CA THR A 148 18.43 10.77 15.82
C THR A 148 19.76 11.24 16.40
N GLU A 149 20.89 10.90 15.77
CA GLU A 149 22.25 11.21 16.24
C GLU A 149 22.88 12.30 15.38
N VAL A 150 22.15 13.41 15.18
CA VAL A 150 22.61 14.52 14.34
C VAL A 150 23.91 15.09 14.89
N THR A 151 24.90 15.20 14.02
CA THR A 151 26.20 15.83 14.32
C THR A 151 26.24 17.24 13.77
N GLN A 152 27.00 18.12 14.42
CA GLN A 152 27.17 19.51 13.99
C GLN A 152 28.64 19.80 13.72
N ARG A 153 28.93 20.39 12.56
CA ARG A 153 30.26 20.91 12.21
C ARG A 153 30.10 22.36 11.75
N GLY A 154 30.53 23.30 12.59
CA GLY A 154 30.29 24.72 12.37
C GLY A 154 28.78 25.03 12.37
N SER A 155 28.30 25.66 11.30
CA SER A 155 26.88 25.99 11.10
C SER A 155 26.06 24.90 10.40
N GLN A 156 26.70 23.81 9.97
CA GLN A 156 26.03 22.73 9.24
C GLN A 156 25.75 21.54 10.15
N ARG A 157 24.57 20.93 9.96
CA ARG A 157 24.12 19.71 10.63
C ARG A 157 24.17 18.54 9.65
N TYR A 158 24.52 17.36 10.13
CA TYR A 158 24.69 16.17 9.32
C TYR A 158 24.10 14.95 10.02
N ILE A 159 23.51 14.05 9.24
CA ILE A 159 23.06 12.74 9.69
C ILE A 159 24.16 11.73 9.41
N PRO A 160 24.74 11.07 10.42
CA PRO A 160 25.66 9.97 10.20
C PRO A 160 24.98 8.85 9.43
N CYS A 161 25.63 8.35 8.38
CA CYS A 161 25.11 7.23 7.61
C CYS A 161 26.21 6.36 6.99
N ARG A 162 25.82 5.17 6.52
CA ARG A 162 26.63 4.34 5.62
C ARG A 162 26.06 4.43 4.21
N SER A 163 26.94 4.49 3.22
CA SER A 163 26.58 4.49 1.80
C SER A 163 27.08 3.23 1.12
N TYR A 164 26.26 2.65 0.26
CA TYR A 164 26.60 1.55 -0.63
C TYR A 164 26.64 2.03 -2.09
N ARG A 165 27.63 1.55 -2.84
CA ARG A 165 27.74 1.74 -4.29
C ARG A 165 28.11 0.42 -4.95
N THR A 166 27.48 0.12 -6.07
CA THR A 166 27.75 -1.05 -6.91
C THR A 166 29.22 -1.11 -7.31
N SER A 167 29.83 0.02 -7.67
CA SER A 167 31.26 0.12 -7.99
C SER A 167 32.19 -0.29 -6.85
N SER A 168 31.89 0.12 -5.61
CA SER A 168 32.67 -0.28 -4.44
C SER A 168 32.55 -1.79 -4.16
N PHE A 169 31.34 -2.35 -4.35
CA PHE A 169 31.11 -3.79 -4.23
C PHE A 169 31.89 -4.57 -5.30
N SER A 170 31.82 -4.12 -6.55
CA SER A 170 32.53 -4.71 -7.69
C SER A 170 34.05 -4.71 -7.49
N ILE A 171 34.62 -3.64 -6.95
CA ILE A 171 36.05 -3.59 -6.60
C ILE A 171 36.36 -4.59 -5.48
N CYS A 172 35.54 -4.63 -4.43
CA CYS A 172 35.76 -5.49 -3.27
C CYS A 172 35.74 -6.98 -3.63
N PHE A 173 34.80 -7.40 -4.48
CA PHE A 173 34.63 -8.81 -4.85
C PHE A 173 35.26 -9.18 -6.21
N SER A 174 35.84 -8.21 -6.92
CA SER A 174 36.39 -8.39 -8.27
C SER A 174 35.36 -8.92 -9.28
N ILE A 175 34.11 -8.47 -9.17
CA ILE A 175 32.99 -8.87 -10.03
C ILE A 175 32.49 -7.65 -10.80
N SER A 176 32.25 -7.77 -12.10
CA SER A 176 31.70 -6.66 -12.91
C SER A 176 30.31 -6.22 -12.40
N CYS A 177 30.01 -4.90 -12.40
CA CYS A 177 28.69 -4.39 -12.00
C CYS A 177 27.56 -5.02 -12.83
N LYS A 178 27.84 -5.40 -14.09
CA LYS A 178 26.88 -6.09 -14.96
C LYS A 178 26.42 -7.45 -14.42
N MET A 179 27.18 -8.04 -13.50
CA MET A 179 26.87 -9.34 -12.91
C MET A 179 25.96 -9.26 -11.68
N LEU A 180 25.64 -8.07 -11.17
CA LEU A 180 24.81 -7.94 -9.98
C LEU A 180 23.39 -8.50 -10.17
N PRO A 181 22.70 -8.28 -11.31
CA PRO A 181 21.42 -8.95 -11.56
C PRO A 181 21.56 -10.48 -11.59
N THR A 182 22.66 -11.01 -12.14
CA THR A 182 22.96 -12.45 -12.17
C THR A 182 23.19 -13.00 -10.76
N LEU A 183 23.92 -12.28 -9.91
CA LEU A 183 24.08 -12.59 -8.50
C LEU A 183 22.72 -12.68 -7.81
N ALA A 184 21.83 -11.71 -8.06
CA ALA A 184 20.51 -11.66 -7.44
C ALA A 184 19.63 -12.86 -7.82
N VAL A 185 19.54 -13.19 -9.11
CA VAL A 185 18.71 -14.33 -9.56
C VAL A 185 19.27 -15.69 -9.11
N LEU A 186 20.60 -15.85 -9.06
CA LEU A 186 21.25 -17.10 -8.63
C LEU A 186 21.26 -17.29 -7.10
N ALA A 187 21.34 -16.21 -6.34
CA ALA A 187 21.15 -16.24 -4.88
C ALA A 187 19.69 -16.58 -4.50
N GLY A 188 18.76 -16.35 -5.43
CA GLY A 188 17.33 -16.46 -5.23
C GLY A 188 16.74 -15.11 -4.85
N ASN A 189 15.90 -14.56 -5.74
CA ASN A 189 15.16 -13.33 -5.51
C ASN A 189 13.64 -13.60 -5.49
N ASP A 190 12.84 -12.55 -5.37
CA ASP A 190 11.37 -12.66 -5.34
C ASP A 190 10.77 -13.17 -6.67
N TYR A 191 11.55 -13.22 -7.76
CA TYR A 191 11.11 -13.56 -9.11
C TYR A 191 11.48 -14.99 -9.53
N VAL A 192 12.65 -15.50 -9.14
CA VAL A 192 13.14 -16.82 -9.53
C VAL A 192 13.23 -17.77 -8.33
N LYS A 193 12.41 -18.82 -8.34
CA LYS A 193 12.41 -19.86 -7.29
C LYS A 193 13.23 -21.08 -7.71
N LEU A 194 14.55 -20.88 -7.83
CA LEU A 194 15.51 -21.92 -8.25
C LEU A 194 15.35 -23.26 -7.50
N HIS A 195 15.08 -23.20 -6.19
CA HIS A 195 14.85 -24.39 -5.34
C HIS A 195 13.67 -25.27 -5.77
N ARG A 196 12.77 -24.78 -6.63
CA ARG A 196 11.63 -25.54 -7.17
C ARG A 196 11.85 -26.07 -8.56
N MET A 197 12.90 -25.59 -9.22
CA MET A 197 13.13 -25.85 -10.63
C MET A 197 14.17 -26.95 -10.87
N GLY A 198 14.72 -27.53 -9.80
CA GLY A 198 15.66 -28.64 -9.85
C GLY A 198 16.39 -28.86 -8.54
N THR A 199 17.47 -29.65 -8.58
CA THR A 199 18.40 -29.80 -7.47
C THR A 199 19.08 -28.44 -7.22
N PRO A 200 18.98 -27.86 -6.01
CA PRO A 200 19.58 -26.56 -5.72
C PRO A 200 21.10 -26.64 -5.83
N ILE A 201 21.71 -25.60 -6.43
CA ILE A 201 23.16 -25.49 -6.55
C ILE A 201 23.74 -25.25 -5.16
N SER A 202 24.67 -26.10 -4.75
CA SER A 202 25.39 -25.98 -3.49
C SER A 202 26.51 -24.96 -3.62
N TRP A 203 26.17 -23.67 -3.66
CA TRP A 203 27.16 -22.60 -3.83
C TRP A 203 28.28 -22.64 -2.77
N GLY A 204 28.00 -23.20 -1.59
CA GLY A 204 28.99 -23.39 -0.54
C GLY A 204 30.20 -24.26 -0.93
N GLU A 205 30.12 -25.05 -2.00
CA GLU A 205 31.24 -25.83 -2.52
C GLU A 205 32.35 -24.96 -3.14
N PHE A 206 32.01 -23.74 -3.55
CA PHE A 206 32.94 -22.77 -4.13
C PHE A 206 33.55 -21.83 -3.08
N THR A 207 33.31 -22.08 -1.78
CA THR A 207 33.87 -21.23 -0.71
C THR A 207 35.34 -21.52 -0.42
N PRO A 208 36.15 -20.47 -0.18
CA PRO A 208 37.51 -20.66 0.33
C PRO A 208 37.53 -21.40 1.68
N ALA A 209 38.59 -22.18 1.91
CA ALA A 209 38.77 -22.88 3.18
C ALA A 209 38.90 -21.89 4.35
N GLY A 210 38.09 -22.09 5.40
CA GLY A 210 38.10 -21.26 6.63
C GLY A 210 36.94 -20.28 6.78
N SER A 211 36.01 -20.21 5.82
CA SER A 211 34.80 -19.40 5.98
C SER A 211 33.69 -20.15 6.74
N GLU A 212 33.20 -19.55 7.83
CA GLU A 212 32.13 -20.11 8.67
C GLU A 212 30.76 -19.45 8.44
N THR A 213 30.70 -18.21 7.93
CA THR A 213 29.44 -17.43 7.83
C THR A 213 29.11 -17.11 6.37
N TRP A 214 27.85 -17.23 5.97
CA TRP A 214 27.36 -16.89 4.61
C TRP A 214 27.97 -17.70 3.46
N ARG A 215 28.43 -18.93 3.73
CA ARG A 215 29.11 -19.81 2.77
C ARG A 215 28.44 -19.88 1.39
N SER A 216 27.10 -19.98 1.34
CA SER A 216 26.40 -20.02 0.06
C SER A 216 26.62 -18.74 -0.77
N LEU A 217 26.46 -17.56 -0.17
CA LEU A 217 26.60 -16.29 -0.88
C LEU A 217 28.05 -16.00 -1.24
N GLU A 218 28.98 -16.27 -0.33
CA GLU A 218 30.41 -16.10 -0.59
C GLU A 218 30.90 -17.04 -1.71
N GLY A 219 30.47 -18.29 -1.69
CA GLY A 219 30.81 -19.24 -2.76
C GLY A 219 30.24 -18.82 -4.11
N LEU A 220 29.01 -18.31 -4.14
CA LEU A 220 28.43 -17.74 -5.36
C LEU A 220 29.24 -16.54 -5.87
N LEU A 221 29.70 -15.65 -4.99
CA LEU A 221 30.56 -14.53 -5.38
C LEU A 221 31.92 -15.00 -5.92
N CYS A 222 32.55 -15.96 -5.25
CA CYS A 222 33.81 -16.55 -5.72
C CYS A 222 33.64 -17.19 -7.10
N TRP A 223 32.55 -17.91 -7.33
CA TRP A 223 32.25 -18.55 -8.60
C TRP A 223 31.94 -17.54 -9.71
N LEU A 224 31.17 -16.48 -9.42
CA LEU A 224 30.82 -15.44 -10.41
C LEU A 224 32.01 -14.62 -10.89
N LYS A 225 33.11 -14.59 -10.12
CA LYS A 225 34.34 -13.85 -10.48
C LYS A 225 34.94 -14.30 -11.81
N ASP A 226 34.74 -15.55 -12.19
CA ASP A 226 35.32 -16.13 -13.40
C ASP A 226 34.53 -15.78 -14.67
N PHE A 227 33.41 -15.05 -14.55
CA PHE A 227 32.54 -14.68 -15.66
C PHE A 227 32.56 -13.17 -15.91
N GLN A 228 32.52 -12.79 -17.20
CA GLN A 228 32.44 -11.39 -17.62
C GLN A 228 31.04 -11.02 -18.16
N GLU A 229 30.37 -11.97 -18.80
CA GLU A 229 29.06 -11.78 -19.39
C GLU A 229 27.98 -12.58 -18.62
N PRO A 230 26.84 -11.95 -18.29
CA PRO A 230 25.74 -12.60 -17.58
C PRO A 230 25.22 -13.90 -18.22
N GLY A 231 25.15 -13.94 -19.55
CA GLY A 231 24.64 -15.10 -20.27
C GLY A 231 25.47 -16.37 -20.04
N ASP A 232 26.80 -16.22 -20.04
CA ASP A 232 27.73 -17.34 -19.85
C ASP A 232 27.62 -17.90 -18.42
N ALA A 233 27.53 -17.01 -17.42
CA ALA A 233 27.29 -17.39 -16.04
C ALA A 233 25.97 -18.14 -15.86
N LEU A 234 24.86 -17.64 -16.42
CA LEU A 234 23.57 -18.33 -16.30
C LEU A 234 23.58 -19.72 -16.95
N GLN A 235 24.18 -19.84 -18.14
CA GLN A 235 24.33 -21.13 -18.82
C GLN A 235 25.16 -22.11 -18.00
N ALA A 236 26.29 -21.66 -17.45
CA ALA A 236 27.15 -22.48 -16.59
C ALA A 236 26.41 -22.92 -15.32
N ALA A 237 25.64 -22.03 -14.68
CA ALA A 237 24.85 -22.35 -13.49
C ALA A 237 23.79 -23.43 -13.77
N VAL A 238 23.04 -23.30 -14.88
CA VAL A 238 22.08 -24.33 -15.31
C VAL A 238 22.78 -25.65 -15.70
N GLY A 239 24.03 -25.58 -16.15
CA GLY A 239 24.91 -26.73 -16.35
C GLY A 239 25.12 -27.55 -15.08
N LEU A 240 25.35 -26.88 -13.94
CA LEU A 240 25.56 -27.49 -12.61
C LEU A 240 24.31 -28.16 -12.03
N MET A 241 23.12 -27.85 -12.54
CA MET A 241 21.88 -28.47 -12.08
C MET A 241 21.75 -29.90 -12.64
N GLU A 242 22.01 -30.89 -11.77
CA GLU A 242 21.89 -32.32 -12.09
C GLU A 242 20.42 -32.77 -12.16
N GLY A 243 20.14 -33.77 -13.00
CA GLY A 243 18.81 -34.41 -13.09
C GLY A 243 17.76 -33.66 -13.91
N LEU A 244 18.10 -32.52 -14.53
CA LEU A 244 17.18 -31.76 -15.40
C LEU A 244 17.27 -32.19 -16.87
N SER A 245 16.12 -32.33 -17.53
CA SER A 245 16.04 -32.54 -18.98
C SER A 245 16.50 -31.28 -19.74
N PRO A 246 16.95 -31.40 -21.00
CA PRO A 246 17.33 -30.24 -21.81
C PRO A 246 16.23 -29.17 -21.92
N GLN A 247 14.97 -29.61 -22.02
CA GLN A 247 13.80 -28.72 -22.04
C GLN A 247 13.66 -27.97 -20.71
N LYS A 248 13.80 -28.67 -19.58
CA LYS A 248 13.69 -28.02 -18.27
C LYS A 248 14.83 -27.05 -18.00
N LYS A 249 16.04 -27.36 -18.46
CA LYS A 249 17.19 -26.45 -18.42
C LYS A 249 16.93 -25.17 -19.21
N ALA A 250 16.30 -25.26 -20.39
CA ALA A 250 15.91 -24.08 -21.16
C ALA A 250 14.86 -23.22 -20.43
N GLU A 251 13.83 -23.82 -19.84
CA GLU A 251 12.83 -23.10 -19.03
C GLU A 251 13.45 -22.37 -17.84
N VAL A 252 14.39 -23.01 -17.14
CA VAL A 252 15.11 -22.38 -16.02
C VAL A 252 15.92 -21.19 -16.51
N LEU A 253 16.64 -21.35 -17.60
CA LEU A 253 17.47 -20.30 -18.17
C LEU A 253 16.63 -19.09 -18.60
N GLU A 254 15.49 -19.33 -19.26
CA GLU A 254 14.54 -18.28 -19.62
C GLU A 254 14.00 -17.54 -18.39
N SER A 255 13.60 -18.28 -17.35
CA SER A 255 13.13 -17.67 -16.10
C SER A 255 14.23 -16.85 -15.40
N LEU A 256 15.50 -17.28 -15.47
CA LEU A 256 16.63 -16.52 -14.93
C LEU A 256 16.87 -15.22 -15.70
N PHE A 257 16.77 -15.24 -17.03
CA PHE A 257 16.87 -14.02 -17.85
C PHE A 257 15.73 -13.05 -17.57
N GLN A 258 14.49 -13.54 -17.49
CA GLN A 258 13.34 -12.72 -17.12
C GLN A 258 13.51 -12.09 -15.73
N GLY A 259 14.00 -12.85 -14.75
CA GLY A 259 14.27 -12.34 -13.41
C GLY A 259 15.38 -11.28 -13.35
N MET A 260 16.29 -11.25 -14.34
CA MET A 260 17.31 -10.20 -14.45
C MET A 260 16.76 -8.90 -15.04
N GLU A 261 15.81 -8.98 -15.98
CA GLU A 261 15.20 -7.79 -16.59
C GLU A 261 14.48 -6.92 -15.53
N GLU A 262 14.09 -7.49 -14.39
CA GLU A 262 13.52 -6.74 -13.25
C GLU A 262 14.48 -5.70 -12.65
N TYR A 263 15.80 -5.84 -12.86
CA TYR A 263 16.80 -4.88 -12.43
C TYR A 263 17.17 -3.86 -13.51
N ARG A 264 16.58 -3.97 -14.70
CA ARG A 264 16.77 -3.02 -15.79
C ARG A 264 15.89 -1.80 -15.57
N LEU A 265 16.52 -0.64 -15.46
CA LEU A 265 15.80 0.59 -15.14
C LEU A 265 15.05 1.13 -16.38
N PRO A 266 13.72 1.25 -16.32
CA PRO A 266 12.97 1.98 -17.34
C PRO A 266 13.20 3.50 -17.19
N PRO A 267 12.88 4.31 -18.21
CA PRO A 267 12.80 5.75 -18.01
C PRO A 267 11.70 6.08 -16.98
N SER A 268 12.04 6.87 -15.96
CA SER A 268 11.08 7.16 -14.88
C SER A 268 9.87 7.94 -15.40
N SER A 269 8.68 7.36 -15.20
CA SER A 269 7.40 8.02 -15.44
C SER A 269 7.01 8.94 -14.28
N LEU A 270 7.54 8.68 -13.07
CA LEU A 270 7.17 9.38 -11.84
C LEU A 270 7.58 10.86 -11.78
N HIS A 271 8.62 11.27 -12.50
CA HIS A 271 9.12 12.64 -12.44
C HIS A 271 8.05 13.69 -12.81
N VAL A 272 7.09 13.33 -13.67
CA VAL A 272 5.98 14.21 -14.07
C VAL A 272 5.03 14.44 -12.90
N PHE A 273 4.82 13.45 -12.03
CA PHE A 273 3.91 13.57 -10.89
C PHE A 273 4.45 14.49 -9.79
N PHE A 274 5.78 14.55 -9.63
CA PHE A 274 6.40 15.50 -8.70
C PHE A 274 6.42 16.94 -9.22
N THR A 275 6.17 17.15 -10.50
CA THR A 275 6.16 18.49 -11.14
C THR A 275 4.75 18.99 -11.42
N LYS A 276 3.81 18.10 -11.79
CA LYS A 276 2.45 18.46 -12.21
C LYS A 276 1.36 18.13 -11.18
N GLY A 277 1.64 17.29 -10.17
CA GLY A 277 0.69 16.89 -9.12
C GLY A 277 0.47 15.38 -9.00
N THR A 278 -0.11 14.95 -7.88
CA THR A 278 -0.20 13.52 -7.52
C THR A 278 -1.48 12.84 -7.97
N ALA A 279 -1.36 11.67 -8.60
CA ALA A 279 -2.46 10.73 -8.72
C ALA A 279 -2.81 10.15 -7.33
N ARG A 280 -4.10 10.14 -6.97
CA ARG A 280 -4.59 9.82 -5.60
C ARG A 280 -5.12 8.40 -5.41
N LEU A 281 -4.95 7.52 -6.40
CA LEU A 281 -5.47 6.15 -6.31
C LEU A 281 -4.70 5.33 -5.27
N THR A 282 -5.41 4.72 -4.32
CA THR A 282 -4.78 3.85 -3.33
C THR A 282 -4.47 2.49 -3.96
N ARG A 283 -3.49 1.77 -3.41
CA ARG A 283 -3.22 0.37 -3.75
C ARG A 283 -4.50 -0.48 -3.77
N ASP A 284 -5.33 -0.34 -2.74
CA ASP A 284 -6.60 -1.09 -2.61
C ASP A 284 -7.52 -0.85 -3.82
N VAL A 285 -7.59 0.39 -4.32
CA VAL A 285 -8.38 0.75 -5.50
C VAL A 285 -7.77 0.17 -6.78
N LEU A 286 -6.44 0.24 -6.93
CA LEU A 286 -5.73 -0.31 -8.08
C LEU A 286 -5.90 -1.84 -8.15
N ASP A 287 -5.75 -2.56 -7.03
CA ASP A 287 -5.94 -4.01 -6.94
C ASP A 287 -7.36 -4.43 -7.37
N VAL A 288 -8.37 -3.66 -6.98
CA VAL A 288 -9.77 -3.93 -7.36
C VAL A 288 -10.00 -3.68 -8.84
N LEU A 289 -9.51 -2.56 -9.38
CA LEU A 289 -9.70 -2.21 -10.80
C LEU A 289 -8.96 -3.19 -11.73
N GLN A 290 -7.73 -3.57 -11.38
CA GLN A 290 -6.87 -4.38 -12.24
C GLN A 290 -7.13 -5.89 -12.11
N MET A 291 -7.40 -6.37 -10.90
CA MET A 291 -7.48 -7.82 -10.63
C MET A 291 -8.82 -8.27 -10.02
N GLN A 292 -9.70 -7.34 -9.66
CA GLN A 292 -10.92 -7.64 -8.88
C GLN A 292 -10.59 -8.39 -7.58
N ARG A 293 -9.49 -7.99 -6.91
CA ARG A 293 -9.04 -8.59 -5.64
C ARG A 293 -8.86 -7.50 -4.59
N MET A 294 -9.15 -7.81 -3.33
CA MET A 294 -8.94 -6.92 -2.19
C MET A 294 -8.29 -7.70 -1.04
N SER A 295 -7.05 -7.36 -0.68
CA SER A 295 -6.38 -7.98 0.47
C SER A 295 -6.60 -7.13 1.73
N LEU A 296 -7.34 -7.66 2.70
CA LEU A 296 -7.74 -6.90 3.88
C LEU A 296 -6.62 -6.80 4.93
N SER A 297 -6.71 -5.76 5.75
CA SER A 297 -5.71 -5.49 6.79
C SER A 297 -5.78 -6.52 7.92
N ILE A 298 -4.63 -6.97 8.40
CA ILE A 298 -4.55 -7.89 9.54
C ILE A 298 -4.40 -7.08 10.83
N HIS A 299 -5.33 -7.30 11.76
CA HIS A 299 -5.42 -6.63 13.05
C HIS A 299 -4.92 -7.55 14.17
N VAL A 300 -4.46 -6.98 15.30
CA VAL A 300 -4.12 -7.75 16.51
C VAL A 300 -5.42 -8.30 17.11
N GLU A 301 -5.69 -9.59 16.86
CA GLU A 301 -6.94 -10.25 17.20
C GLU A 301 -6.72 -11.73 17.51
N HIS A 302 -7.62 -12.32 18.30
CA HIS A 302 -7.61 -13.75 18.54
C HIS A 302 -8.09 -14.53 17.32
N LYS A 303 -7.58 -15.75 17.10
CA LYS A 303 -8.00 -16.58 15.96
C LYS A 303 -9.51 -16.89 15.98
N ASP A 304 -10.09 -17.01 17.17
CA ASP A 304 -11.50 -17.39 17.34
C ASP A 304 -12.46 -16.20 17.20
N THR A 305 -11.96 -14.95 17.20
CA THR A 305 -12.81 -13.80 16.86
C THR A 305 -12.95 -13.71 15.34
N PRO A 306 -14.14 -13.36 14.82
CA PRO A 306 -14.29 -13.00 13.42
C PRO A 306 -13.35 -11.85 13.04
N SER A 307 -13.00 -11.71 11.77
CA SER A 307 -12.21 -10.57 11.30
C SER A 307 -12.94 -9.25 11.55
N ALA A 308 -12.25 -8.26 12.12
CA ALA A 308 -12.78 -6.90 12.25
C ALA A 308 -13.21 -6.27 10.92
N ASN A 309 -12.61 -6.67 9.79
CA ASN A 309 -12.93 -6.13 8.48
C ASN A 309 -14.34 -6.54 7.99
N LEU A 310 -14.99 -7.51 8.62
CA LEU A 310 -16.37 -7.89 8.30
C LEU A 310 -17.36 -6.76 8.58
N THR A 311 -17.11 -5.95 9.61
CA THR A 311 -18.01 -4.85 10.00
C THR A 311 -18.12 -3.79 8.91
N SER A 312 -17.03 -3.52 8.19
CA SER A 312 -16.96 -2.51 7.13
C SER A 312 -17.22 -3.04 5.72
N ARG A 313 -17.47 -4.34 5.54
CA ARG A 313 -17.80 -4.94 4.24
C ARG A 313 -18.92 -4.20 3.47
N PRO A 314 -20.03 -3.75 4.08
CA PRO A 314 -21.06 -3.01 3.36
C PRO A 314 -20.54 -1.72 2.69
N LEU A 315 -19.55 -1.06 3.29
CA LEU A 315 -18.92 0.13 2.70
C LEU A 315 -18.08 -0.26 1.47
N ARG A 316 -17.31 -1.35 1.58
CA ARG A 316 -16.53 -1.87 0.46
C ARG A 316 -17.39 -2.37 -0.69
N GLN A 317 -18.55 -2.95 -0.43
CA GLN A 317 -19.51 -3.33 -1.50
C GLN A 317 -19.96 -2.12 -2.32
N VAL A 318 -20.17 -0.97 -1.67
CA VAL A 318 -20.46 0.29 -2.36
C VAL A 318 -19.25 0.76 -3.15
N MET A 319 -18.04 0.69 -2.57
CA MET A 319 -16.80 1.02 -3.29
C MET A 319 -16.62 0.17 -4.55
N TYR A 320 -16.83 -1.14 -4.46
CA TYR A 320 -16.72 -2.05 -5.61
C TYR A 320 -17.76 -1.71 -6.69
N GLY A 321 -18.98 -1.32 -6.29
CA GLY A 321 -20.02 -0.87 -7.23
C GLY A 321 -19.66 0.42 -7.96
N LEU A 322 -18.99 1.36 -7.27
CA LEU A 322 -18.48 2.59 -7.87
C LEU A 322 -17.32 2.33 -8.83
N LEU A 323 -16.42 1.39 -8.50
CA LEU A 323 -15.20 1.12 -9.27
C LEU A 323 -15.45 0.27 -10.51
N LEU A 324 -16.31 -0.76 -10.41
CA LEU A 324 -16.46 -1.78 -11.45
C LEU A 324 -17.69 -1.56 -12.35
N GLY A 325 -18.60 -0.65 -11.99
CA GLY A 325 -19.81 -0.39 -12.75
C GLY A 325 -20.87 -1.49 -12.65
N GLY A 326 -22.02 -1.28 -13.31
CA GLY A 326 -23.21 -2.15 -13.21
C GLY A 326 -23.35 -3.23 -14.29
N GLY A 327 -22.32 -3.48 -15.10
CA GLY A 327 -22.37 -4.44 -16.21
C GLY A 327 -21.87 -5.83 -15.81
N SER A 328 -22.78 -6.81 -15.72
CA SER A 328 -22.50 -8.24 -15.43
C SER A 328 -21.91 -8.50 -14.01
N PRO A 329 -22.04 -9.71 -13.43
CA PRO A 329 -21.70 -9.93 -12.02
C PRO A 329 -20.19 -9.95 -11.82
N LEU A 330 -19.60 -8.76 -11.64
CA LEU A 330 -18.20 -8.59 -11.26
C LEU A 330 -18.09 -8.86 -9.77
N VAL A 331 -17.38 -9.92 -9.37
CA VAL A 331 -17.13 -10.25 -7.97
C VAL A 331 -15.75 -9.81 -7.58
N VAL A 332 -15.64 -9.11 -6.44
CA VAL A 332 -14.31 -8.83 -5.87
C VAL A 332 -13.94 -9.95 -4.91
N GLN A 333 -12.77 -10.54 -5.11
CA GLN A 333 -12.20 -11.56 -4.24
C GLN A 333 -11.56 -10.90 -3.01
N GLU A 334 -12.27 -10.89 -1.88
CA GLU A 334 -11.73 -10.42 -0.60
C GLU A 334 -10.86 -11.50 0.04
N ARG A 335 -9.57 -11.21 0.24
CA ARG A 335 -8.63 -12.08 0.96
C ARG A 335 -8.55 -11.62 2.41
N ASP A 336 -9.06 -12.43 3.32
CA ASP A 336 -9.10 -12.13 4.75
C ASP A 336 -8.89 -13.39 5.60
N ARG A 337 -8.63 -13.20 6.90
CA ARG A 337 -8.43 -14.31 7.82
C ARG A 337 -9.73 -15.04 8.15
N VAL A 338 -9.66 -16.37 8.21
CA VAL A 338 -10.62 -17.25 8.91
C VAL A 338 -9.81 -18.13 9.85
N GLY A 339 -9.91 -17.86 11.15
CA GLY A 339 -8.97 -18.44 12.11
C GLY A 339 -7.54 -17.98 11.82
N LEU A 340 -6.65 -18.96 11.65
CA LEU A 340 -5.23 -18.76 11.29
C LEU A 340 -4.95 -18.95 9.79
N GLN A 341 -5.98 -19.14 8.98
CA GLN A 341 -5.88 -19.35 7.55
C GLN A 341 -6.28 -18.09 6.78
N LEU A 342 -5.72 -17.94 5.58
CA LEU A 342 -6.13 -16.92 4.62
C LEU A 342 -7.19 -17.51 3.68
N THR A 343 -8.33 -16.85 3.55
CA THR A 343 -9.44 -17.30 2.70
C THR A 343 -9.80 -16.20 1.71
N SER A 344 -10.12 -16.60 0.47
CA SER A 344 -10.69 -15.72 -0.55
C SER A 344 -12.21 -15.86 -0.54
N THR A 345 -12.94 -14.75 -0.36
CA THR A 345 -14.39 -14.72 -0.35
C THR A 345 -14.88 -13.85 -1.50
N PRO A 346 -15.76 -14.35 -2.40
CA PRO A 346 -16.37 -13.51 -3.42
C PRO A 346 -17.35 -12.53 -2.77
N VAL A 347 -17.19 -11.24 -3.07
CA VAL A 347 -18.07 -10.17 -2.59
C VAL A 347 -18.70 -9.47 -3.77
N GLN A 348 -20.03 -9.43 -3.77
CA GLN A 348 -20.82 -8.76 -4.80
C GLN A 348 -20.84 -7.25 -4.54
N PRO A 349 -20.61 -6.42 -5.58
CA PRO A 349 -20.87 -4.99 -5.57
C PRO A 349 -22.31 -4.68 -5.18
N ALA A 350 -22.52 -3.55 -4.51
CA ALA A 350 -23.85 -3.03 -4.27
C ALA A 350 -24.35 -2.26 -5.51
N ALA A 351 -25.60 -2.47 -5.93
CA ALA A 351 -26.24 -1.68 -6.98
C ALA A 351 -26.57 -0.26 -6.47
N LEU A 352 -26.27 0.78 -7.24
CA LEU A 352 -26.36 2.18 -6.79
C LEU A 352 -27.36 3.03 -7.61
N PRO A 353 -28.28 3.77 -6.95
CA PRO A 353 -28.92 4.99 -7.47
C PRO A 353 -28.06 6.26 -7.20
N GLU A 354 -28.58 7.45 -7.55
CA GLU A 354 -27.93 8.78 -7.67
C GLU A 354 -26.84 9.18 -6.61
N ARG A 355 -25.80 9.89 -7.09
CA ARG A 355 -24.41 9.99 -6.55
C ARG A 355 -24.18 10.69 -5.20
N ARG A 356 -25.05 11.60 -4.74
CA ARG A 356 -24.78 12.42 -3.52
C ARG A 356 -25.28 11.76 -2.23
N GLN A 357 -26.31 10.93 -2.31
CA GLN A 357 -26.87 10.22 -1.15
C GLN A 357 -26.02 8.98 -0.78
N VAL A 358 -25.13 8.52 -1.69
CA VAL A 358 -24.41 7.24 -1.57
C VAL A 358 -23.60 7.10 -0.28
N LEU A 359 -22.81 8.10 0.10
CA LEU A 359 -22.00 8.00 1.33
C LEU A 359 -22.89 7.95 2.59
N LEU A 360 -23.90 8.82 2.65
CA LEU A 360 -24.81 8.91 3.79
C LEU A 360 -25.73 7.69 3.87
N GLU A 361 -26.19 7.15 2.74
CA GLU A 361 -26.91 5.88 2.64
C GLU A 361 -26.05 4.69 3.08
N ALA A 362 -24.81 4.62 2.59
CA ALA A 362 -23.85 3.56 2.94
C ALA A 362 -23.55 3.56 4.44
N LEU A 363 -23.29 4.74 5.01
CA LEU A 363 -23.11 4.94 6.45
C LEU A 363 -24.42 4.83 7.23
N LYS A 364 -25.55 4.82 6.52
CA LYS A 364 -26.90 4.80 7.07
C LYS A 364 -27.05 5.97 8.07
N VAL A 365 -26.97 7.21 7.60
CA VAL A 365 -27.21 8.43 8.38
C VAL A 365 -27.93 9.46 7.50
N ASP A 366 -28.83 10.26 8.08
CA ASP A 366 -29.54 11.32 7.35
C ASP A 366 -28.74 12.64 7.42
N GLU A 367 -28.69 13.41 6.32
CA GLU A 367 -27.96 14.69 6.25
C GLU A 367 -28.41 15.68 7.34
N ALA A 368 -29.72 15.80 7.55
CA ALA A 368 -30.31 16.66 8.58
C ALA A 368 -29.80 16.34 9.99
N SER A 369 -29.47 15.06 10.27
CA SER A 369 -28.95 14.64 11.56
C SER A 369 -27.48 15.04 11.78
N LEU A 370 -26.74 15.39 10.71
CA LEU A 370 -25.34 15.83 10.76
C LEU A 370 -25.18 17.35 10.74
N ASN A 371 -26.18 18.11 10.27
CA ASN A 371 -26.11 19.57 10.14
C ASN A 371 -25.85 20.33 11.46
N CYS A 372 -26.11 19.70 12.62
CA CYS A 372 -25.83 20.30 13.92
C CYS A 372 -24.36 20.11 14.37
N LEU A 373 -23.52 19.47 13.56
CA LEU A 373 -22.12 19.19 13.85
C LEU A 373 -21.20 20.04 12.97
N TRP A 374 -20.05 20.40 13.53
CA TRP A 374 -18.92 20.95 12.80
C TRP A 374 -18.52 20.02 11.66
N ASP A 375 -18.14 20.59 10.51
CA ASP A 375 -17.91 19.84 9.26
C ASP A 375 -16.90 18.69 9.44
N HIS A 376 -15.79 18.93 10.13
CA HIS A 376 -14.74 17.94 10.40
C HIS A 376 -15.16 16.78 11.33
N LEU A 377 -16.31 16.89 12.01
CA LEU A 377 -16.84 15.85 12.90
C LEU A 377 -17.94 15.01 12.25
N ARG A 378 -18.47 15.43 11.09
CA ARG A 378 -19.62 14.76 10.46
C ARG A 378 -19.30 13.34 10.05
N LEU A 379 -18.18 13.12 9.34
CA LEU A 379 -17.75 11.78 8.91
C LEU A 379 -17.48 10.89 10.13
N LEU A 380 -16.78 11.42 11.14
CA LEU A 380 -16.47 10.72 12.38
C LEU A 380 -17.73 10.22 13.11
N VAL A 381 -18.71 11.10 13.31
CA VAL A 381 -19.97 10.73 13.97
C VAL A 381 -20.76 9.73 13.13
N ALA A 382 -20.80 9.92 11.80
CA ALA A 382 -21.49 9.00 10.90
C ALA A 382 -20.88 7.58 10.94
N VAL A 383 -19.56 7.47 10.88
CA VAL A 383 -18.83 6.20 11.01
C VAL A 383 -19.05 5.56 12.38
N THR A 384 -19.04 6.35 13.45
CA THR A 384 -19.26 5.84 14.81
C THR A 384 -20.68 5.28 14.96
N CYS A 385 -21.68 5.97 14.41
CA CYS A 385 -23.05 5.46 14.33
C CYS A 385 -23.16 4.18 13.48
N PHE A 386 -22.45 4.10 12.35
CA PHE A 386 -22.41 2.91 11.51
C PHE A 386 -21.78 1.72 12.27
N TRP A 387 -20.66 1.94 12.95
CA TRP A 387 -19.99 0.92 13.76
C TRP A 387 -20.93 0.34 14.83
N LEU A 388 -21.58 1.19 15.64
CA LEU A 388 -22.53 0.74 16.67
C LEU A 388 -23.70 -0.10 16.13
N GLN A 389 -24.05 0.07 14.85
CA GLN A 389 -25.14 -0.65 14.19
C GLN A 389 -24.72 -1.99 13.57
N ASN A 390 -23.48 -2.12 13.13
CA ASN A 390 -23.04 -3.25 12.32
C ASN A 390 -21.96 -4.11 13.01
N ALA A 391 -21.33 -3.61 14.08
CA ALA A 391 -20.32 -4.32 14.85
C ALA A 391 -20.89 -5.58 15.52
N LYS A 392 -20.06 -6.62 15.58
CA LYS A 392 -20.42 -7.91 16.18
C LYS A 392 -19.25 -8.41 17.03
N PRO A 393 -19.40 -8.53 18.36
CA PRO A 393 -20.59 -8.18 19.15
C PRO A 393 -20.89 -6.67 19.13
N THR A 394 -22.12 -6.29 19.47
CA THR A 394 -22.51 -4.89 19.58
C THR A 394 -21.68 -4.20 20.68
N PRO A 395 -21.01 -3.07 20.39
CA PRO A 395 -20.23 -2.34 21.38
C PRO A 395 -21.14 -1.79 22.48
N ASP A 396 -20.67 -1.86 23.72
CA ASP A 396 -21.39 -1.30 24.85
C ASP A 396 -21.20 0.21 24.99
N GLU A 397 -21.99 0.80 25.89
CA GLU A 397 -21.94 2.24 26.20
C GLU A 397 -20.58 2.68 26.74
N LYS A 398 -19.81 1.78 27.36
CA LYS A 398 -18.48 2.11 27.93
C LYS A 398 -17.45 2.26 26.82
N LEU A 399 -17.47 1.36 25.83
CA LEU A 399 -16.63 1.43 24.63
C LEU A 399 -16.91 2.72 23.84
N LEU A 400 -18.19 3.06 23.65
CA LEU A 400 -18.56 4.32 22.99
C LEU A 400 -18.02 5.54 23.74
N LYS A 401 -18.25 5.61 25.06
CA LYS A 401 -17.78 6.73 25.88
C LYS A 401 -16.26 6.83 25.90
N ALA A 402 -15.55 5.70 26.00
CA ALA A 402 -14.10 5.67 25.97
C ALA A 402 -13.54 6.17 24.64
N LEU A 403 -14.10 5.73 23.51
CA LEU A 403 -13.73 6.20 22.18
C LEU A 403 -13.92 7.72 22.07
N LEU A 404 -15.12 8.22 22.42
CA LEU A 404 -15.42 9.64 22.32
C LEU A 404 -14.60 10.50 23.30
N LEU A 405 -14.27 10.00 24.48
CA LEU A 405 -13.38 10.70 25.41
C LEU A 405 -11.94 10.70 24.91
N GLY A 406 -11.44 9.58 24.41
CA GLY A 406 -10.07 9.45 23.90
C GLY A 406 -9.75 10.46 22.79
N LEU A 407 -10.71 10.71 21.90
CA LEU A 407 -10.63 11.76 20.87
C LEU A 407 -10.32 13.16 21.42
N ASN A 408 -10.78 13.46 22.63
CA ASN A 408 -10.70 14.80 23.23
C ASN A 408 -9.54 14.96 24.22
N LEU A 409 -8.85 13.88 24.57
CA LEU A 409 -7.80 13.83 25.60
C LEU A 409 -6.38 13.84 25.01
N ARG A 410 -6.20 14.37 23.79
CA ARG A 410 -4.95 14.36 22.98
C ARG A 410 -3.64 14.78 23.69
N ALA A 411 -3.67 15.24 24.94
CA ALA A 411 -2.53 15.85 25.63
C ALA A 411 -2.13 15.24 26.98
N ASP A 412 -2.91 14.35 27.61
CA ASP A 412 -2.59 13.90 28.97
C ASP A 412 -1.84 12.56 28.98
N ARG A 413 -0.55 12.62 28.63
CA ARG A 413 0.39 11.48 28.64
C ARG A 413 0.53 10.82 30.03
N ASN A 414 0.07 11.49 31.09
CA ASN A 414 0.08 11.01 32.46
C ASN A 414 -0.94 9.90 32.77
N ILE A 415 -1.80 9.53 31.80
CA ILE A 415 -2.78 8.43 31.97
C ILE A 415 -2.15 7.04 31.70
N CYS A 416 -0.97 6.97 31.08
CA CYS A 416 -0.43 5.73 30.51
C CYS A 416 0.26 4.78 31.50
N SER A 417 -0.52 4.00 32.25
CA SER A 417 -0.17 2.58 32.41
C SER A 417 -0.55 1.88 31.11
N ARG A 418 0.32 1.07 30.50
CA ARG A 418 -0.07 0.21 29.36
C ARG A 418 -1.01 -0.88 29.93
N PRO A 419 -2.33 -0.79 29.74
CA PRO A 419 -3.22 -1.78 30.33
C PRO A 419 -2.94 -3.13 29.66
N LYS A 420 -3.27 -4.22 30.37
CA LYS A 420 -3.28 -5.53 29.73
C LYS A 420 -4.33 -5.53 28.62
N LEU A 421 -3.97 -6.03 27.45
CA LEU A 421 -4.87 -6.10 26.29
C LEU A 421 -6.11 -6.95 26.61
N ASP A 422 -7.29 -6.33 26.60
CA ASP A 422 -8.58 -7.02 26.58
C ASP A 422 -8.98 -7.30 25.13
N LEU A 423 -9.10 -8.58 24.79
CA LEU A 423 -9.34 -9.05 23.42
C LEU A 423 -10.69 -8.58 22.86
N MET A 424 -11.71 -8.44 23.71
CA MET A 424 -13.04 -8.03 23.27
C MET A 424 -13.08 -6.53 23.02
N GLU A 425 -12.42 -5.74 23.87
CA GLU A 425 -12.26 -4.30 23.66
C GLU A 425 -11.43 -4.03 22.39
N ALA A 426 -10.30 -4.73 22.24
CA ALA A 426 -9.41 -4.56 21.08
C ALA A 426 -10.13 -4.90 19.78
N HIS A 427 -10.89 -6.01 19.77
CA HIS A 427 -11.70 -6.39 18.62
C HIS A 427 -12.75 -5.32 18.27
N ALA A 428 -13.46 -4.77 19.25
CA ALA A 428 -14.46 -3.73 19.02
C ALA A 428 -13.84 -2.45 18.44
N PHE A 429 -12.67 -2.03 18.94
CA PHE A 429 -11.96 -0.86 18.39
C PHE A 429 -11.35 -1.14 17.02
N ASN A 430 -10.83 -2.36 16.76
CA ASN A 430 -10.37 -2.75 15.42
C ASN A 430 -11.50 -2.70 14.39
N GLN A 431 -12.72 -3.12 14.76
CA GLN A 431 -13.91 -2.96 13.92
C GLN A 431 -14.22 -1.50 13.59
N TRP A 432 -14.14 -0.61 14.59
CA TRP A 432 -14.34 0.82 14.37
C TRP A 432 -13.27 1.40 13.44
N GLN A 433 -12.00 1.04 13.64
CA GLN A 433 -10.90 1.49 12.79
C GLN A 433 -11.02 0.99 11.35
N ALA A 434 -11.47 -0.26 11.15
CA ALA A 434 -11.77 -0.80 9.82
C ALA A 434 -12.92 -0.02 9.14
N CYS A 435 -13.98 0.33 9.89
CA CYS A 435 -15.06 1.19 9.39
C CYS A 435 -14.55 2.58 9.02
N MET A 436 -13.68 3.17 9.84
CA MET A 436 -13.10 4.50 9.57
C MET A 436 -12.23 4.48 8.31
N LYS A 437 -11.35 3.49 8.17
CA LYS A 437 -10.49 3.33 6.99
C LYS A 437 -11.33 3.26 5.71
N ASP A 438 -12.28 2.32 5.65
CA ASP A 438 -13.07 2.08 4.45
C ASP A 438 -14.04 3.24 4.16
N ALA A 439 -14.57 3.91 5.19
CA ALA A 439 -15.41 5.09 5.02
C ALA A 439 -14.64 6.28 4.44
N ILE A 440 -13.39 6.50 4.86
CA ILE A 440 -12.56 7.56 4.28
C ILE A 440 -12.20 7.23 2.84
N GLN A 441 -11.84 5.98 2.53
CA GLN A 441 -11.58 5.56 1.15
C GLN A 441 -12.82 5.77 0.27
N LEU A 442 -14.02 5.41 0.74
CA LEU A 442 -15.27 5.67 0.03
C LEU A 442 -15.53 7.18 -0.12
N ASN A 443 -15.30 7.98 0.93
CA ASN A 443 -15.41 9.43 0.89
C ASN A 443 -14.48 10.02 -0.19
N GLN A 444 -13.23 9.55 -0.29
CA GLN A 444 -12.26 9.97 -1.31
C GLN A 444 -12.71 9.62 -2.73
N LEU A 445 -13.18 8.39 -2.95
CA LEU A 445 -13.71 7.95 -4.25
C LEU A 445 -14.90 8.78 -4.73
N LEU A 446 -15.67 9.33 -3.79
CA LEU A 446 -16.82 10.18 -4.06
C LEU A 446 -16.47 11.67 -4.20
N GLY A 447 -15.19 12.05 -4.17
CA GLY A 447 -14.75 13.45 -4.29
C GLY A 447 -14.80 14.22 -2.96
N CYS A 448 -14.64 13.52 -1.83
CA CYS A 448 -14.64 14.07 -0.47
C CYS A 448 -15.90 14.90 -0.10
N PRO A 449 -17.12 14.35 -0.24
CA PRO A 449 -18.36 15.07 0.10
C PRO A 449 -18.47 15.45 1.59
N LEU A 450 -17.76 14.75 2.48
CA LEU A 450 -17.57 15.16 3.88
C LEU A 450 -16.10 15.50 4.11
N ALA A 451 -15.85 16.48 4.98
CA ALA A 451 -14.50 16.85 5.38
C ALA A 451 -13.80 15.67 6.07
N GLU A 452 -12.56 15.39 5.66
CA GLU A 452 -11.76 14.34 6.29
C GLU A 452 -11.26 14.77 7.68
N PRO A 453 -11.36 13.89 8.69
CA PRO A 453 -10.81 14.17 10.01
C PRO A 453 -9.28 14.14 10.03
N GLN A 454 -8.68 14.82 11.02
CA GLN A 454 -7.25 14.66 11.33
C GLN A 454 -7.00 13.30 12.00
N LEU A 455 -6.43 12.37 11.25
CA LEU A 455 -6.32 10.95 11.62
C LEU A 455 -5.43 10.71 12.84
N ALA A 456 -4.36 11.48 12.98
CA ALA A 456 -3.45 11.40 14.13
C ALA A 456 -4.14 11.66 15.47
N GLY A 457 -5.30 12.34 15.46
CA GLY A 457 -6.09 12.62 16.65
C GLY A 457 -7.27 11.71 16.89
N LEU A 458 -7.54 10.78 15.98
CA LEU A 458 -8.78 10.02 16.00
C LEU A 458 -8.80 8.87 16.99
N TYR A 459 -7.63 8.35 17.35
CA TYR A 459 -7.55 7.15 18.14
C TYR A 459 -6.19 7.05 18.82
N GLU A 460 -6.22 6.82 20.12
CA GLU A 460 -5.04 6.57 20.96
C GLU A 460 -5.29 5.30 21.77
N GLY A 461 -4.77 4.18 21.28
CA GLY A 461 -5.07 2.84 21.79
C GLY A 461 -4.91 2.70 23.31
N PRO A 462 -3.72 2.95 23.86
CA PRO A 462 -3.50 2.85 25.30
C PRO A 462 -4.48 3.70 26.14
N VAL A 463 -4.83 4.90 25.65
CA VAL A 463 -5.74 5.82 26.34
C VAL A 463 -7.16 5.26 26.34
N VAL A 464 -7.70 4.85 25.18
CA VAL A 464 -9.09 4.36 25.11
C VAL A 464 -9.27 3.07 25.91
N HIS A 465 -8.29 2.17 25.90
CA HIS A 465 -8.33 0.95 26.68
C HIS A 465 -8.26 1.22 28.19
N GLU A 466 -7.39 2.13 28.63
CA GLU A 466 -7.32 2.54 30.04
C GLU A 466 -8.62 3.21 30.50
N LEU A 467 -9.27 4.00 29.63
CA LEU A 467 -10.59 4.58 29.93
C LEU A 467 -11.65 3.51 30.15
N VAL A 468 -11.71 2.49 29.29
CA VAL A 468 -12.65 1.36 29.48
C VAL A 468 -12.34 0.64 30.79
N HIS A 469 -11.07 0.35 31.05
CA HIS A 469 -10.63 -0.28 32.29
C HIS A 469 -11.09 0.50 33.53
N ARG A 470 -10.81 1.80 33.60
CA ARG A 470 -11.23 2.68 34.70
C ARG A 470 -12.74 2.75 34.85
N MET A 471 -13.48 2.77 33.75
CA MET A 471 -14.95 2.76 33.76
C MET A 471 -15.51 1.44 34.30
N LYS A 472 -14.84 0.31 34.06
CA LYS A 472 -15.20 -1.01 34.60
C LYS A 472 -14.86 -1.14 36.09
N THR A 473 -13.73 -0.61 36.55
CA THR A 473 -13.22 -0.82 37.92
C THR A 473 -13.63 0.25 38.92
N THR A 474 -13.59 1.53 38.53
CA THR A 474 -13.76 2.66 39.46
C THR A 474 -15.12 3.35 39.37
N GLY A 475 -15.84 3.20 38.26
CA GLY A 475 -17.12 3.87 38.01
C GLY A 475 -17.05 5.41 37.92
N ARG A 476 -15.85 6.03 37.94
CA ARG A 476 -15.67 7.48 38.07
C ARG A 476 -15.30 8.17 36.76
N LEU A 477 -16.27 8.28 35.84
CA LEU A 477 -16.12 9.11 34.62
C LEU A 477 -15.87 10.59 34.95
N LYS A 478 -16.50 11.10 36.03
CA LYS A 478 -16.40 12.49 36.49
C LYS A 478 -15.01 12.87 37.02
N ALA A 479 -14.23 11.91 37.52
CA ALA A 479 -12.88 12.17 38.00
C ALA A 479 -11.89 12.31 36.83
N ILE A 480 -12.13 11.58 35.73
CA ILE A 480 -11.36 11.65 34.48
C ILE A 480 -11.66 12.95 33.72
N LEU A 481 -12.93 13.37 33.74
CA LEU A 481 -13.40 14.65 33.19
C LEU A 481 -12.98 15.88 34.04
N LYS A 482 -11.94 15.81 34.88
CA LYS A 482 -11.36 17.04 35.48
C LYS A 482 -10.56 17.87 34.48
N SER A 483 -10.45 17.41 33.23
CA SER A 483 -9.81 18.10 32.11
C SER A 483 -10.59 19.32 31.61
N ASP A 484 -9.92 20.12 30.78
CA ASP A 484 -10.37 21.39 30.20
C ASP A 484 -11.86 21.42 29.78
N SER A 485 -12.50 22.55 30.07
CA SER A 485 -13.91 22.82 29.80
C SER A 485 -14.30 22.64 28.33
N SER A 486 -13.36 22.83 27.40
CA SER A 486 -13.58 22.68 25.95
C SER A 486 -13.71 21.21 25.54
N SER A 487 -12.77 20.34 25.96
CA SER A 487 -12.78 18.89 25.73
C SER A 487 -14.04 18.23 26.29
N GLN A 488 -14.51 18.67 27.46
CA GLN A 488 -15.76 18.18 28.03
C GLN A 488 -16.97 18.57 27.19
N ARG A 489 -17.00 19.80 26.68
CA ARG A 489 -18.10 20.30 25.84
C ARG A 489 -18.15 19.51 24.53
N GLN A 490 -17.01 19.34 23.87
CA GLN A 490 -16.91 18.59 22.61
C GLN A 490 -17.31 17.11 22.80
N TYR A 491 -16.83 16.45 23.86
CA TYR A 491 -17.27 15.11 24.21
C TYR A 491 -18.79 15.00 24.38
N ARG A 492 -19.40 15.92 25.15
CA ARG A 492 -20.86 15.94 25.35
C ARG A 492 -21.60 16.16 24.02
N THR A 493 -21.13 17.09 23.19
CA THR A 493 -21.71 17.34 21.86
C THR A 493 -21.69 16.08 21.00
N LEU A 494 -20.54 15.38 20.94
CA LEU A 494 -20.40 14.14 20.17
C LEU A 494 -21.32 13.04 20.70
N LEU A 495 -21.33 12.81 22.02
CA LEU A 495 -22.16 11.78 22.65
C LEU A 495 -23.66 12.05 22.41
N THR A 496 -24.10 13.29 22.60
CA THR A 496 -25.49 13.70 22.33
C THR A 496 -25.86 13.50 20.86
N ALA A 497 -24.96 13.83 19.93
CA ALA A 497 -25.21 13.65 18.51
C ALA A 497 -25.35 12.17 18.12
N VAL A 498 -24.46 11.31 18.62
CA VAL A 498 -24.53 9.85 18.39
C VAL A 498 -25.85 9.29 18.93
N HIS A 499 -26.20 9.62 20.19
CA HIS A 499 -27.43 9.15 20.81
C HIS A 499 -28.66 9.64 20.04
N ARG A 500 -28.69 10.91 19.62
CA ARG A 500 -29.79 11.47 18.83
C ARG A 500 -30.01 10.69 17.52
N ILE A 501 -28.93 10.40 16.79
CA ILE A 501 -28.99 9.65 15.52
C ILE A 501 -29.52 8.23 15.75
N GLN A 502 -29.06 7.55 16.82
CA GLN A 502 -29.55 6.23 17.17
C GLN A 502 -31.04 6.24 17.54
N SER A 503 -31.48 7.19 18.37
CA SER A 503 -32.89 7.31 18.79
C SER A 503 -33.83 7.62 17.62
N GLN A 504 -33.48 8.57 16.74
CA GLN A 504 -34.29 8.94 15.58
C GLN A 504 -34.57 7.74 14.67
N ARG A 505 -33.61 6.81 14.56
CA ARG A 505 -33.75 5.60 13.75
C ARG A 505 -34.56 4.49 14.40
N MET A 506 -34.43 4.33 15.71
CA MET A 506 -35.28 3.39 16.46
C MET A 506 -36.77 3.77 16.34
N SER A 507 -37.07 5.08 16.25
CA SER A 507 -38.43 5.56 15.96
C SER A 507 -38.86 5.27 14.51
N LYS A 508 -37.99 5.49 13.51
CA LYS A 508 -38.31 5.20 12.09
C LYS A 508 -38.53 3.71 11.80
N LYS A 509 -37.89 2.80 12.53
CA LYS A 509 -38.11 1.34 12.38
C LYS A 509 -39.49 0.85 12.87
N LYS A 510 -40.21 1.65 13.65
CA LYS A 510 -41.53 1.29 14.22
C LYS A 510 -42.72 1.65 13.34
N ASP A 511 -42.51 2.31 12.19
CA ASP A 511 -43.57 2.74 11.28
C ASP A 511 -43.63 1.81 10.04
N PRO A 512 -44.57 0.86 9.93
CA PRO A 512 -44.54 -0.17 8.88
C PRO A 512 -45.17 0.28 7.54
N GLY A 513 -45.54 1.56 7.39
CA GLY A 513 -46.49 2.01 6.36
C GLY A 513 -45.92 2.64 5.07
N ALA A 514 -44.59 2.73 4.87
CA ALA A 514 -44.03 3.39 3.69
C ALA A 514 -43.62 2.39 2.60
N ASP A 515 -44.37 2.38 1.49
CA ASP A 515 -44.14 1.57 0.29
C ASP A 515 -42.77 1.91 -0.37
N PRO A 516 -41.84 0.94 -0.60
CA PRO A 516 -40.48 1.22 -1.07
C PRO A 516 -40.33 1.66 -2.54
N LYS A 517 -41.42 1.93 -3.27
CA LYS A 517 -41.40 2.03 -4.74
C LYS A 517 -41.40 3.44 -5.35
N SER A 518 -41.44 4.53 -4.57
CA SER A 518 -41.71 5.87 -5.15
C SER A 518 -40.50 6.78 -5.44
N LEU A 519 -39.24 6.35 -5.27
CA LEU A 519 -38.06 7.16 -5.60
C LEU A 519 -37.14 6.46 -6.61
N ARG A 520 -37.63 6.25 -7.83
CA ARG A 520 -36.77 5.91 -8.99
C ARG A 520 -37.08 6.81 -10.18
N ARG A 521 -36.56 8.04 -10.15
CA ARG A 521 -36.31 8.82 -11.36
C ARG A 521 -34.83 8.69 -11.68
N GLN A 522 -34.50 7.76 -12.57
CA GLN A 522 -33.15 7.59 -13.09
C GLN A 522 -32.86 8.73 -14.07
N ARG A 523 -31.92 9.62 -13.73
CA ARG A 523 -31.27 10.52 -14.69
C ARG A 523 -29.96 9.88 -15.14
N PRO A 524 -29.51 10.08 -16.40
CA PRO A 524 -28.22 9.59 -16.85
C PRO A 524 -27.08 10.19 -16.02
N LEU A 525 -26.06 9.40 -15.76
CA LEU A 525 -24.83 9.85 -15.13
C LEU A 525 -24.09 10.79 -16.08
N ASP A 526 -23.98 12.06 -15.71
CA ASP A 526 -22.92 12.90 -16.26
C ASP A 526 -21.56 12.44 -15.69
N ASP A 527 -20.64 12.33 -16.64
CA ASP A 527 -19.28 11.82 -16.66
C ASP A 527 -18.55 11.50 -15.32
N LEU A 528 -18.46 10.20 -14.99
CA LEU A 528 -17.55 9.64 -13.97
C LEU A 528 -16.08 9.95 -14.26
N THR A 529 -15.76 10.24 -15.53
CA THR A 529 -14.43 10.63 -15.97
C THR A 529 -13.96 11.89 -15.26
N VAL A 530 -14.83 12.84 -14.91
CA VAL A 530 -14.43 14.09 -14.22
C VAL A 530 -13.91 13.85 -12.80
N ASN A 531 -14.45 12.88 -12.06
CA ASN A 531 -14.01 12.61 -10.68
C ASN A 531 -12.80 11.67 -10.64
N LEU A 532 -12.69 10.76 -11.60
CA LEU A 532 -11.45 10.05 -11.84
C LEU A 532 -10.36 11.02 -12.33
N GLN A 533 -10.68 11.98 -13.22
CA GLN A 533 -9.78 13.04 -13.68
C GLN A 533 -9.32 13.95 -12.53
N GLN A 534 -10.20 14.31 -11.59
CA GLN A 534 -9.83 14.99 -10.35
C GLN A 534 -8.88 14.16 -9.46
N LEU A 535 -8.91 12.83 -9.56
CA LEU A 535 -7.92 11.94 -8.96
C LEU A 535 -6.64 11.79 -9.82
N PHE A 536 -6.65 12.24 -11.08
CA PHE A 536 -5.60 12.04 -12.09
C PHE A 536 -4.78 13.27 -12.49
N LEU A 537 -5.21 14.52 -12.25
CA LEU A 537 -4.44 15.81 -12.30
C LEU A 537 -5.37 17.00 -12.62
N HIS A 538 -4.92 18.22 -12.32
CA HIS A 538 -5.64 19.48 -12.53
C HIS A 538 -5.40 20.14 -13.91
N ASP A 539 -4.84 19.43 -14.90
CA ASP A 539 -4.47 20.04 -16.18
C ASP A 539 -4.65 19.09 -17.38
N ASP A 540 -5.37 19.55 -18.42
CA ASP A 540 -5.80 18.73 -19.58
C ASP A 540 -4.62 18.25 -20.44
N GLU A 541 -3.49 18.96 -20.41
CA GLU A 541 -2.26 18.57 -21.11
C GLU A 541 -1.57 17.36 -20.45
N ALA A 542 -1.70 17.20 -19.14
CA ALA A 542 -1.08 16.10 -18.40
C ALA A 542 -1.84 14.77 -18.56
N ALA A 543 -3.16 14.84 -18.81
CA ALA A 543 -3.98 13.67 -19.08
C ALA A 543 -3.55 12.94 -20.38
N ALA A 544 -3.09 13.68 -21.39
CA ALA A 544 -2.62 13.11 -22.66
C ALA A 544 -1.27 12.38 -22.50
N GLU A 545 -0.32 12.94 -21.74
CA GLU A 545 0.97 12.30 -21.44
C GLU A 545 0.81 11.04 -20.57
N VAL A 546 -0.04 11.09 -19.53
CA VAL A 546 -0.31 9.91 -18.67
C VAL A 546 -1.02 8.82 -19.47
N LYS A 547 -1.97 9.16 -20.34
CA LYS A 547 -2.64 8.21 -21.22
C LYS A 547 -1.65 7.58 -22.21
N SER A 548 -0.71 8.37 -22.75
CA SER A 548 0.37 7.86 -23.59
C SER A 548 1.33 6.94 -22.83
N ALA A 549 1.62 7.21 -21.55
CA ALA A 549 2.46 6.35 -20.71
C ALA A 549 1.76 5.03 -20.35
N ILE A 550 0.45 5.07 -20.04
CA ILE A 550 -0.38 3.89 -19.82
C ILE A 550 -0.45 3.04 -21.09
N THR A 551 -0.71 3.65 -22.25
CA THR A 551 -0.72 2.94 -23.54
C THR A 551 0.64 2.35 -23.89
N ALA A 552 1.75 3.05 -23.63
CA ALA A 552 3.09 2.49 -23.83
C ALA A 552 3.36 1.27 -22.93
N GLN A 553 2.78 1.24 -21.73
CA GLN A 553 2.90 0.12 -20.79
C GLN A 553 1.96 -1.04 -21.14
N GLU A 554 0.77 -0.76 -21.70
CA GLU A 554 -0.13 -1.75 -22.29
C GLU A 554 0.44 -2.37 -23.58
N ASP A 555 1.11 -1.58 -24.42
CA ASP A 555 1.77 -2.05 -25.63
C ASP A 555 2.97 -2.95 -25.32
N LEU A 556 3.72 -2.65 -24.23
CA LEU A 556 4.77 -3.54 -23.73
C LEU A 556 4.23 -4.90 -23.26
N LEU A 557 3.00 -4.94 -22.73
CA LEU A 557 2.32 -6.19 -22.32
C LEU A 557 1.72 -6.96 -23.51
N LEU A 558 1.39 -6.29 -24.62
CA LEU A 558 0.81 -6.92 -25.82
C LEU A 558 1.86 -7.55 -26.76
N VAL A 559 3.12 -7.12 -26.69
CA VAL A 559 4.20 -7.66 -27.53
C VAL A 559 4.56 -9.11 -27.17
N GLU A 560 4.21 -9.61 -25.98
CA GLU A 560 4.43 -11.03 -25.59
C GLU A 560 3.36 -12.01 -26.11
N HIS A 561 2.27 -11.57 -26.74
CA HIS A 561 1.13 -12.45 -27.03
C HIS A 561 0.68 -12.61 -28.50
N LEU A 562 1.48 -12.23 -29.49
CA LEU A 562 1.14 -12.51 -30.90
C LEU A 562 2.28 -13.11 -31.71
N SER A 563 2.48 -14.42 -31.55
CA SER A 563 3.01 -15.27 -32.62
C SER A 563 2.11 -16.48 -32.81
N VAL A 564 1.09 -16.34 -33.67
CA VAL A 564 0.30 -17.47 -34.18
C VAL A 564 0.62 -17.64 -35.67
N PRO A 565 1.13 -18.80 -36.10
CA PRO A 565 1.37 -19.08 -37.52
C PRO A 565 0.07 -19.56 -38.16
N THR A 566 -0.54 -18.76 -39.03
CA THR A 566 -1.68 -19.21 -39.84
C THR A 566 -1.22 -19.75 -41.18
N ARG A 567 -1.27 -21.08 -41.32
CA ARG A 567 -1.37 -21.79 -42.59
C ARG A 567 -2.85 -22.00 -42.91
N TYR A 568 -3.37 -21.44 -44.01
CA TYR A 568 -4.27 -22.18 -44.90
C TYR A 568 -4.36 -21.59 -46.32
N ARG A 569 -4.41 -22.50 -47.30
CA ARG A 569 -4.58 -22.32 -48.75
C ARG A 569 -6.04 -22.15 -49.14
N THR A 570 -6.34 -21.28 -50.11
CA THR A 570 -7.10 -21.59 -51.36
C THR A 570 -6.98 -20.43 -52.34
N LYS A 571 -6.34 -20.64 -53.51
CA LYS A 571 -6.96 -20.62 -54.85
C LYS A 571 -8.08 -19.58 -55.04
N ASP A 572 -7.81 -18.54 -55.83
CA ASP A 572 -8.55 -18.35 -57.07
C ASP A 572 -7.81 -17.51 -58.13
N ARG A 573 -8.27 -17.69 -59.36
CA ARG A 573 -7.59 -17.54 -60.65
C ARG A 573 -7.88 -16.18 -61.31
N VAL A 574 -6.90 -15.71 -62.10
CA VAL A 574 -7.04 -14.87 -63.32
C VAL A 574 -7.31 -13.37 -63.14
N ASN A 575 -6.30 -12.52 -63.38
CA ASN A 575 -6.22 -11.78 -64.65
C ASN A 575 -4.83 -11.16 -64.94
N ARG A 576 -4.46 -11.18 -66.22
CA ARG A 576 -3.18 -10.74 -66.81
C ARG A 576 -3.18 -9.24 -67.12
N SER A 577 -2.09 -8.54 -66.82
CA SER A 577 -1.44 -7.46 -67.62
C SER A 577 -0.24 -6.93 -66.80
N LYS A 578 1.03 -7.23 -67.12
CA LYS A 578 1.92 -6.65 -68.15
C LYS A 578 1.88 -5.11 -68.24
N ASN A 579 2.69 -4.41 -67.43
CA ASN A 579 3.87 -3.68 -67.93
C ASN A 579 4.73 -3.06 -66.81
N PRO A 580 6.07 -3.00 -66.95
CA PRO A 580 6.99 -2.36 -66.02
C PRO A 580 7.34 -0.92 -66.45
N GLU A 581 8.03 -0.22 -65.54
CA GLU A 581 8.70 1.07 -65.71
C GLU A 581 7.85 2.35 -65.58
N LEU A 582 8.07 3.09 -64.49
CA LEU A 582 8.36 4.52 -64.58
C LEU A 582 9.32 4.93 -63.45
N VAL A 583 10.49 5.34 -63.91
CA VAL A 583 11.66 5.83 -63.19
C VAL A 583 11.53 7.35 -63.02
N ARG A 584 11.90 7.86 -61.84
CA ARG A 584 12.49 9.19 -61.48
C ARG A 584 11.71 10.12 -60.53
N LYS A 585 12.54 10.69 -59.63
CA LYS A 585 12.41 11.86 -58.72
C LYS A 585 11.86 11.49 -57.34
N GLN A 586 12.55 11.70 -56.21
CA GLN A 586 13.71 12.54 -55.92
C GLN A 586 14.35 12.06 -54.59
N GLU A 587 15.64 11.74 -54.63
CA GLU A 587 16.50 11.64 -53.45
C GLU A 587 17.07 13.01 -53.06
N ALA A 588 17.30 13.15 -51.76
CA ALA A 588 18.41 13.87 -51.12
C ALA A 588 18.52 15.40 -51.23
N ARG A 589 18.22 16.08 -50.10
CA ARG A 589 19.01 17.18 -49.49
C ARG A 589 18.85 17.00 -47.98
N GLY A 590 19.88 16.63 -47.19
CA GLY A 590 21.05 17.44 -46.80
C GLY A 590 20.69 18.19 -45.50
N TRP A 591 20.99 17.64 -44.31
CA TRP A 591 22.21 17.80 -43.50
C TRP A 591 22.71 19.25 -43.29
N HIS A 592 22.89 19.58 -42.00
CA HIS A 592 23.62 20.68 -41.35
C HIS A 592 22.99 22.08 -41.26
N ILE A 593 22.81 22.55 -40.01
CA ILE A 593 23.37 23.78 -39.39
C ILE A 593 23.40 23.50 -37.86
N LEU A 594 24.57 23.17 -37.28
CA LEU A 594 25.49 24.01 -36.49
C LEU A 594 24.92 24.52 -35.16
#